data_AF-A0A821GA15-F1
#
_entry.id   AF-A0A821GA15-F1
#
_cell.length_a   1.000
_cell.length_b   1.000
_cell.length_c   1.000
_cell.angle_alpha   90.00
_cell.angle_beta   90.00
_cell.angle_gamma   90.00
#
_symmetry.space_group_name_H-M   'P 1'
#
loop_
_entity.id
_entity.type
_entity.pdbx_description
1 polymer ?
#
loop_
_entity_poly.entity_id
_entity_poly.type
_entity_poly.pdbx_seq_one_letter_code
_entity_poly.pdbx_strand_id
1 'polypeptide(L)'
;MEDVITTAIAIAVLESKYADQQDLCYQRRIVDIQVTKDAPVRIKVDMELKSQSSSTLKQYFSVEGMVCHHGFDRNAAQAACRSQNKKLQMFATNYQWKPSSTDLHDKCYFEYNEDPFIVPCEFVLDNFNCTSEATSLTDCTYTPLFEHRCTKDMHVGIGCS
;
A
#
# COMPACT_ATOMS: atom_id res chain seq x y z
N MET A 1 19.60 -18.49 -13.93
CA MET A 1 18.21 -18.76 -14.35
C MET A 1 17.44 -19.11 -13.08
N GLU A 2 17.33 -18.14 -12.16
CA GLU A 2 16.90 -18.35 -10.77
C GLU A 2 15.85 -17.30 -10.32
N ASP A 3 15.19 -16.62 -11.27
CA ASP A 3 14.37 -15.43 -10.99
C ASP A 3 12.85 -15.60 -11.20
N VAL A 4 12.35 -16.83 -11.28
CA VAL A 4 10.89 -17.08 -11.41
C VAL A 4 10.31 -17.79 -10.18
N ILE A 5 11.17 -18.35 -9.32
CA ILE A 5 10.72 -19.16 -8.18
C ILE A 5 10.36 -18.29 -6.97
N THR A 6 10.99 -17.12 -6.77
CA THR A 6 10.80 -16.31 -5.54
C THR A 6 9.51 -15.48 -5.55
N THR A 7 9.08 -14.97 -6.70
CA THR A 7 7.79 -14.25 -6.82
C THR A 7 6.60 -15.20 -6.74
N ALA A 8 6.76 -16.43 -7.25
CA ALA A 8 5.78 -17.48 -7.04
C ALA A 8 5.71 -17.90 -5.56
N ILE A 9 6.80 -17.84 -4.78
CA ILE A 9 6.79 -18.21 -3.36
C ILE A 9 6.01 -17.21 -2.48
N ALA A 10 6.03 -15.89 -2.74
CA ALA A 10 5.27 -14.93 -1.91
C ALA A 10 3.76 -15.01 -2.17
N ILE A 11 3.35 -15.20 -3.43
CA ILE A 11 1.94 -15.42 -3.78
C ILE A 11 1.51 -16.85 -3.39
N ALA A 12 2.38 -17.86 -3.51
CA ALA A 12 2.13 -19.23 -3.04
C ALA A 12 2.10 -19.37 -1.50
N VAL A 13 2.77 -18.49 -0.75
CA VAL A 13 2.60 -18.42 0.71
C VAL A 13 1.22 -17.84 1.06
N LEU A 14 0.63 -17.00 0.20
CA LEU A 14 -0.74 -16.51 0.34
C LEU A 14 -1.81 -17.41 -0.30
N GLU A 15 -1.47 -18.24 -1.30
CA GLU A 15 -2.45 -19.03 -2.08
C GLU A 15 -2.25 -20.55 -2.05
N SER A 16 -1.06 -21.12 -1.76
CA SER A 16 -0.81 -22.57 -1.93
C SER A 16 -0.35 -23.35 -0.69
N LYS A 17 0.02 -22.69 0.43
CA LYS A 17 0.22 -23.40 1.71
C LYS A 17 -1.03 -23.57 2.58
N TYR A 18 -2.17 -23.05 2.12
CA TYR A 18 -3.49 -23.18 2.78
C TYR A 18 -4.59 -23.74 1.86
N ALA A 19 -4.24 -24.25 0.69
CA ALA A 19 -5.22 -24.83 -0.24
C ALA A 19 -5.69 -26.25 0.16
N ASP A 20 -5.23 -26.79 1.30
CA ASP A 20 -5.61 -28.13 1.78
C ASP A 20 -6.08 -28.17 3.25
N GLN A 21 -6.52 -27.04 3.80
CA GLN A 21 -7.30 -27.01 5.05
C GLN A 21 -8.48 -26.06 4.92
N GLN A 22 -9.67 -26.64 4.83
CA GLN A 22 -11.00 -26.07 5.08
C GLN A 22 -11.00 -24.66 5.73
N ASP A 23 -11.67 -23.71 5.07
CA ASP A 23 -12.44 -22.63 5.70
C ASP A 23 -11.74 -21.79 6.78
N LEU A 24 -10.53 -21.28 6.52
CA LEU A 24 -10.06 -20.12 7.26
C LEU A 24 -10.46 -18.84 6.52
N CYS A 25 -11.73 -18.48 6.65
CA CYS A 25 -12.22 -17.17 6.26
C CYS A 25 -11.56 -16.12 7.17
N TYR A 26 -10.48 -15.48 6.70
CA TYR A 26 -9.87 -14.35 7.41
C TYR A 26 -10.50 -13.05 6.96
N GLN A 27 -11.04 -12.28 7.91
CA GLN A 27 -11.43 -10.91 7.64
C GLN A 27 -10.17 -10.03 7.66
N ARG A 28 -9.92 -9.34 6.55
CA ARG A 28 -8.82 -8.39 6.39
C ARG A 28 -9.30 -6.99 6.71
N ARG A 29 -8.52 -6.22 7.46
CA ARG A 29 -8.83 -4.83 7.79
C ARG A 29 -7.57 -3.99 7.72
N ILE A 30 -7.60 -2.89 6.95
CA ILE A 30 -6.58 -1.85 7.05
C ILE A 30 -6.74 -1.15 8.39
N VAL A 31 -5.66 -1.12 9.16
CA VAL A 31 -5.59 -0.47 10.48
C VAL A 31 -5.04 0.93 10.35
N ASP A 32 -4.02 1.11 9.51
CA ASP A 32 -3.37 2.40 9.31
C ASP A 32 -2.74 2.51 7.91
N ILE A 33 -2.59 3.75 7.44
CA ILE A 33 -1.94 4.13 6.19
C ILE A 33 -0.98 5.28 6.47
N GLN A 34 0.31 5.01 6.41
CA GLN A 34 1.37 5.97 6.71
C GLN A 34 2.05 6.41 5.42
N VAL A 35 2.27 7.72 5.25
CA VAL A 35 3.02 8.24 4.10
C VAL A 35 4.51 8.16 4.41
N THR A 36 5.25 7.39 3.61
CA THR A 36 6.68 7.15 3.80
C THR A 36 7.56 7.97 2.84
N LYS A 37 6.99 8.40 1.70
CA LYS A 37 7.66 9.28 0.73
C LYS A 37 6.65 10.16 0.01
N ASP A 38 7.03 11.40 -0.28
CA ASP A 38 6.13 12.39 -0.89
C ASP A 38 6.10 12.29 -2.44
N ALA A 39 7.20 11.91 -3.12
CA ALA A 39 7.29 11.88 -4.59
C ALA A 39 8.19 10.74 -5.14
N PRO A 40 7.62 9.71 -5.81
CA PRO A 40 6.19 9.41 -5.84
C PRO A 40 5.66 9.14 -4.42
N VAL A 41 4.36 9.35 -4.21
CA VAL A 41 3.71 9.05 -2.93
C VAL A 41 3.86 7.55 -2.63
N ARG A 42 4.59 7.23 -1.57
CA ARG A 42 4.68 5.88 -1.02
C ARG A 42 3.97 5.82 0.31
N ILE A 43 3.32 4.68 0.53
CA ILE A 43 2.59 4.41 1.75
C ILE A 43 3.00 3.07 2.34
N LYS A 44 3.02 2.99 3.66
CA LYS A 44 2.99 1.74 4.44
C LYS A 44 1.56 1.50 4.89
N VAL A 45 1.02 0.33 4.59
CA VAL A 45 -0.35 -0.08 4.96
C VAL A 45 -0.25 -1.18 6.00
N ASP A 46 -0.71 -0.89 7.21
CA ASP A 46 -0.76 -1.86 8.29
C ASP A 46 -2.11 -2.59 8.26
N MET A 47 -2.07 -3.91 8.33
CA MET A 47 -3.20 -4.80 8.15
C MET A 47 -3.41 -5.67 9.39
N GLU A 48 -4.68 -5.88 9.76
CA GLU A 48 -5.11 -6.86 10.76
C GLU A 48 -5.87 -7.99 10.06
N LEU A 49 -5.45 -9.22 10.32
CA LEU A 49 -6.17 -10.44 9.96
C LEU A 49 -6.88 -10.98 11.19
N LYS A 50 -8.21 -11.13 11.09
CA LYS A 50 -9.02 -11.79 12.12
C LYS A 50 -9.55 -13.11 11.58
N SER A 51 -9.32 -14.19 12.33
CA SER A 51 -9.96 -15.46 12.02
C SER A 51 -11.46 -15.34 12.28
N GLN A 52 -12.29 -15.78 11.33
CA GLN A 52 -13.74 -15.92 11.58
C GLN A 52 -14.07 -17.10 12.50
N SER A 53 -13.18 -18.10 12.58
CA SER A 53 -13.35 -19.27 13.45
C SER A 53 -12.79 -19.09 14.87
N SER A 54 -11.99 -18.05 15.11
CA SER A 54 -11.39 -17.76 16.42
C SER A 54 -11.26 -16.27 16.68
N SER A 55 -12.01 -15.75 17.66
CA SER A 55 -12.02 -14.34 18.03
C SER A 55 -10.72 -13.86 18.70
N THR A 56 -9.88 -14.78 19.16
CA THR A 56 -8.60 -14.48 19.83
C THR A 56 -7.41 -14.44 18.88
N LEU A 57 -7.52 -15.08 17.71
CA LEU A 57 -6.43 -15.12 16.74
C LEU A 57 -6.45 -13.85 15.89
N LYS A 58 -5.46 -12.98 16.15
CA LYS A 58 -5.18 -11.79 15.35
C LYS A 58 -3.74 -11.85 14.85
N GLN A 59 -3.55 -11.58 13.57
CA GLN A 59 -2.23 -11.41 12.98
C GLN A 59 -2.13 -10.01 12.40
N TYR A 60 -0.91 -9.46 12.42
CA TYR A 60 -0.61 -8.16 11.85
C TYR A 60 0.49 -8.30 10.82
N PHE A 61 0.36 -7.56 9.73
CA PHE A 61 1.39 -7.46 8.71
C PHE A 61 1.32 -6.08 8.09
N SER A 62 2.40 -5.68 7.42
CA SER A 62 2.44 -4.42 6.71
C SER A 62 2.94 -4.59 5.29
N VAL A 63 2.47 -3.74 4.38
CA VAL A 63 2.98 -3.67 3.02
C VAL A 63 3.26 -2.22 2.66
N GLU A 64 4.42 -1.98 2.07
CA GLU A 64 4.73 -0.72 1.42
C GLU A 64 4.43 -0.78 -0.08
N GLY A 65 3.99 0.35 -0.61
CA GLY A 65 3.73 0.50 -2.03
C GLY A 65 3.47 1.93 -2.44
N MET A 66 3.13 2.11 -3.71
CA MET A 66 2.76 3.39 -4.28
C MET A 66 1.25 3.56 -4.27
N VAL A 67 0.83 4.82 -4.35
CA VAL A 67 -0.58 5.19 -4.53
C VAL A 67 -0.83 5.57 -5.97
N CYS A 68 -1.91 5.05 -6.53
CA CYS A 68 -2.34 5.42 -7.86
C CYS A 68 -3.01 6.79 -7.88
N HIS A 69 -2.88 7.50 -9.02
CA HIS A 69 -3.47 8.82 -9.16
C HIS A 69 -5.00 8.85 -9.31
N HIS A 70 -5.67 7.73 -9.60
CA HIS A 70 -7.13 7.76 -9.74
C HIS A 70 -7.77 8.02 -8.37
N GLY A 71 -8.69 8.99 -8.32
CA GLY A 71 -9.33 9.43 -7.08
C GLY A 71 -8.41 10.19 -6.12
N PHE A 72 -7.08 10.00 -6.18
CA PHE A 72 -6.14 10.74 -5.34
C PHE A 72 -6.10 12.21 -5.75
N ASP A 73 -6.94 13.00 -5.11
CA ASP A 73 -7.16 14.42 -5.38
C ASP A 73 -6.47 15.32 -4.35
N ARG A 74 -6.83 16.61 -4.35
CA ARG A 74 -6.26 17.58 -3.40
C ARG A 74 -6.65 17.28 -1.95
N ASN A 75 -7.82 16.70 -1.68
CA ASN A 75 -8.21 16.34 -0.31
C ASN A 75 -7.37 15.15 0.18
N ALA A 76 -7.15 14.15 -0.67
CA ALA A 76 -6.24 13.04 -0.37
C ALA A 76 -4.81 13.53 -0.13
N ALA A 77 -4.30 14.43 -0.98
CA ALA A 77 -2.99 15.04 -0.81
C ALA A 77 -2.88 15.88 0.50
N GLN A 78 -3.95 16.58 0.88
CA GLN A 78 -4.00 17.30 2.15
C GLN A 78 -4.01 16.34 3.34
N ALA A 79 -4.83 15.29 3.31
CA ALA A 79 -4.87 14.26 4.35
C ALA A 79 -3.51 13.57 4.50
N ALA A 80 -2.82 13.26 3.39
CA ALA A 80 -1.47 12.73 3.38
C ALA A 80 -0.44 13.66 4.03
N CYS A 81 -0.50 14.97 3.80
CA CYS A 81 0.40 15.92 4.48
C CYS A 81 0.02 16.13 5.95
N ARG A 82 -1.28 16.14 6.27
CA ARG A 82 -1.79 16.32 7.65
C ARG A 82 -1.36 15.18 8.56
N SER A 83 -1.32 13.94 8.07
CA SER A 83 -0.83 12.80 8.86
C SER A 83 0.64 12.93 9.26
N GLN A 84 1.41 13.73 8.50
CA GLN A 84 2.79 14.11 8.84
C GLN A 84 2.89 15.41 9.65
N ASN A 85 1.77 15.97 10.13
CA ASN A 85 1.67 17.30 10.75
C ASN A 85 2.19 18.45 9.86
N LYS A 86 2.01 18.33 8.55
CA LYS A 86 2.46 19.30 7.55
C LYS A 86 1.30 19.83 6.72
N LYS A 87 1.55 20.89 5.95
CA LYS A 87 0.60 21.45 4.98
C LYS A 87 1.00 21.06 3.56
N LEU A 88 -0.01 20.89 2.71
CA LEU A 88 0.19 20.63 1.29
C LEU A 88 0.72 21.90 0.60
N GLN A 89 1.92 21.83 0.03
CA GLN A 89 2.51 22.89 -0.81
C GLN A 89 2.38 22.57 -2.29
N MET A 90 2.64 21.31 -2.67
CA MET A 90 2.65 20.86 -4.06
C MET A 90 1.83 19.60 -4.22
N PHE A 91 1.14 19.48 -5.34
CA PHE A 91 0.38 18.30 -5.72
C PHE A 91 0.44 18.09 -7.24
N ALA A 92 0.78 16.89 -7.67
CA ALA A 92 0.87 16.47 -9.06
C ALA A 92 0.28 15.07 -9.24
N THR A 93 -0.73 14.94 -10.10
CA THR A 93 -1.42 13.66 -10.38
C THR A 93 -0.78 12.84 -11.50
N ASN A 94 0.19 13.38 -12.23
CA ASN A 94 0.89 12.69 -13.32
C ASN A 94 2.40 12.82 -13.09
N TYR A 95 2.84 12.47 -11.88
CA TYR A 95 4.24 12.55 -11.53
C TYR A 95 5.02 11.55 -12.38
N GLN A 96 5.91 12.06 -13.24
CA GLN A 96 6.75 11.20 -14.07
C GLN A 96 7.83 10.55 -13.23
N TRP A 97 7.50 9.40 -12.65
CA TRP A 97 8.47 8.56 -11.98
C TRP A 97 9.16 7.65 -12.99
N LYS A 98 10.49 7.69 -13.00
CA LYS A 98 11.32 6.77 -13.78
C LYS A 98 12.17 5.98 -12.80
N PRO A 99 11.98 4.67 -12.66
CA PRO A 99 12.87 3.86 -11.84
C PRO A 99 14.30 3.97 -12.40
N SER A 100 15.28 4.09 -11.50
CA SER A 100 16.70 4.03 -11.87
C SER A 100 17.00 2.66 -12.47
N SER A 101 17.59 2.60 -13.67
CA SER A 101 17.86 1.35 -14.40
C SER A 101 18.90 0.45 -13.71
N THR A 102 19.56 0.93 -12.66
CA THR A 102 20.55 0.19 -11.86
C THR A 102 20.04 -0.19 -10.47
N ASP A 103 18.87 0.31 -10.06
CA ASP A 103 18.25 -0.04 -8.78
C ASP A 103 17.09 -0.98 -9.07
N LEU A 104 17.16 -2.21 -8.55
CA LEU A 104 15.97 -3.06 -8.42
C LEU A 104 14.85 -2.19 -7.85
N HIS A 105 13.86 -1.87 -8.69
CA HIS A 105 12.61 -1.16 -8.42
C HIS A 105 12.57 -0.63 -7.00
N ASP A 106 13.02 0.63 -6.79
CA ASP A 106 12.77 1.44 -5.59
C ASP A 106 12.18 0.61 -4.45
N LYS A 107 13.01 0.06 -3.57
CA LYS A 107 12.61 -1.07 -2.69
C LYS A 107 11.38 -0.70 -1.84
N CYS A 108 10.38 -1.57 -1.85
CA CYS A 108 9.29 -1.60 -0.88
C CYS A 108 9.47 -2.80 0.06
N TYR A 109 8.81 -2.76 1.21
CA TYR A 109 8.89 -3.80 2.21
C TYR A 109 7.54 -4.47 2.43
N PHE A 110 7.55 -5.79 2.58
CA PHE A 110 6.44 -6.56 3.11
C PHE A 110 6.90 -7.16 4.44
N GLU A 111 6.22 -6.83 5.54
CA GLU A 111 6.61 -7.26 6.89
C GLU A 111 5.54 -8.18 7.47
N TYR A 112 5.94 -9.38 7.88
CA TYR A 112 5.07 -10.32 8.59
C TYR A 112 5.82 -10.86 9.79
N ASN A 113 5.29 -10.64 11.01
CA ASN A 113 5.93 -11.03 12.27
C ASN A 113 7.40 -10.58 12.38
N GLU A 114 7.67 -9.29 12.12
CA GLU A 114 8.98 -8.61 12.28
C GLU A 114 10.08 -8.97 11.26
N ASP A 115 9.80 -9.85 10.29
CA ASP A 115 10.73 -10.16 9.19
C ASP A 115 10.34 -9.40 7.90
N PRO A 116 11.10 -8.36 7.48
CA PRO A 116 10.81 -7.61 6.27
C PRO A 116 11.39 -8.28 5.01
N PHE A 117 10.52 -8.55 4.04
CA PHE A 117 10.87 -8.98 2.70
C PHE A 117 10.96 -7.77 1.76
N ILE A 118 12.02 -7.71 0.96
CA ILE A 118 12.15 -6.70 -0.10
C ILE A 118 11.28 -7.13 -1.28
N VAL A 119 10.35 -6.27 -1.68
CA VAL A 119 9.45 -6.48 -2.81
C VAL A 119 9.57 -5.32 -3.80
N PRO A 120 9.29 -5.55 -5.11
CA PRO A 120 9.12 -4.44 -6.04
C PRO A 120 8.03 -3.49 -5.52
N CYS A 121 8.27 -2.18 -5.54
CA CYS A 121 7.20 -1.24 -5.26
C CYS A 121 6.15 -1.32 -6.39
N GLU A 122 4.96 -1.79 -6.04
CA GLU A 122 3.76 -1.81 -6.87
C GLU A 122 2.73 -0.80 -6.34
N PHE A 123 1.64 -0.56 -7.09
CA PHE A 123 0.51 0.19 -6.56
C PHE A 123 -0.27 -0.69 -5.58
N VAL A 124 -0.46 -0.21 -4.34
CA VAL A 124 -1.13 -0.99 -3.28
C VAL A 124 -2.53 -0.48 -2.97
N LEU A 125 -2.80 0.81 -3.21
CA LEU A 125 -4.13 1.41 -3.05
C LEU A 125 -4.46 2.34 -4.23
N ASP A 126 -5.75 2.41 -4.52
CA ASP A 126 -6.33 3.18 -5.64
C ASP A 126 -7.69 3.78 -5.22
N ASN A 127 -8.18 4.74 -6.01
CA ASN A 127 -9.49 5.40 -5.85
C ASN A 127 -9.74 5.96 -4.45
N PHE A 128 -8.76 6.69 -3.90
CA PHE A 128 -8.99 7.46 -2.69
C PHE A 128 -10.16 8.43 -2.88
N ASN A 129 -11.03 8.51 -1.89
CA ASN A 129 -12.09 9.51 -1.83
C ASN A 129 -12.12 10.07 -0.40
N CYS A 130 -11.52 11.25 -0.26
CA CYS A 130 -11.28 11.92 1.01
C CYS A 130 -12.19 13.15 1.13
N THR A 131 -12.74 13.35 2.33
CA THR A 131 -13.40 14.62 2.66
C THR A 131 -12.36 15.71 2.95
N SER A 132 -12.79 16.97 2.97
CA SER A 132 -11.92 18.11 3.34
C SER A 132 -11.40 18.03 4.78
N GLU A 133 -12.07 17.24 5.64
CA GLU A 133 -11.75 17.10 7.06
C GLU A 133 -10.84 15.90 7.35
N ALA A 134 -10.57 15.05 6.36
CA ALA A 134 -9.69 13.90 6.52
C ALA A 134 -8.31 14.34 7.03
N THR A 135 -7.87 13.75 8.13
CA THR A 135 -6.58 14.04 8.78
C THR A 135 -5.49 13.06 8.39
N SER A 136 -5.89 11.90 7.87
CA SER A 136 -5.03 10.85 7.36
C SER A 136 -5.67 10.16 6.15
N LEU A 137 -4.88 9.40 5.38
CA LEU A 137 -5.41 8.57 4.29
C LEU A 137 -6.30 7.42 4.81
N THR A 138 -6.15 7.03 6.08
CA THR A 138 -7.01 6.05 6.77
C THR A 138 -8.44 6.55 6.94
N ASP A 139 -8.67 7.87 6.95
CA ASP A 139 -10.01 8.49 7.06
C ASP A 139 -10.81 8.45 5.75
N CYS A 140 -10.17 8.03 4.66
CA CYS A 140 -10.74 8.03 3.32
C CYS A 140 -11.29 6.66 2.94
N THR A 141 -12.19 6.62 1.95
CA THR A 141 -12.51 5.35 1.28
C THR A 141 -11.53 5.11 0.13
N TYR A 142 -11.26 3.85 -0.18
CA TYR A 142 -10.34 3.40 -1.23
C TYR A 142 -10.79 2.02 -1.74
N THR A 143 -10.28 1.57 -2.89
CA THR A 143 -10.49 0.20 -3.35
C THR A 143 -9.72 -0.81 -2.49
N PRO A 144 -10.11 -2.11 -2.51
CA PRO A 144 -9.36 -3.16 -1.84
C PRO A 144 -7.88 -3.17 -2.21
N LEU A 145 -7.04 -3.60 -1.25
CA LEU A 145 -5.60 -3.67 -1.40
C LEU A 145 -5.19 -4.46 -2.66
N PHE A 146 -4.26 -3.91 -3.44
CA PHE A 146 -3.80 -4.43 -4.75
C PHE A 146 -4.86 -4.45 -5.87
N GLU A 147 -6.09 -3.98 -5.63
CA GLU A 147 -7.09 -3.82 -6.67
C GLU A 147 -6.99 -2.44 -7.31
N HIS A 148 -6.22 -2.36 -8.40
CA HIS A 148 -6.01 -1.15 -9.17
C HIS A 148 -5.96 -1.44 -10.68
N ARG A 149 -6.17 -0.42 -11.51
CA ARG A 149 -5.99 -0.51 -12.98
C ARG A 149 -4.85 0.37 -13.49
N CYS A 150 -3.94 0.70 -12.59
CA CYS A 150 -2.91 1.70 -12.80
C CYS A 150 -1.73 1.15 -13.60
N THR A 151 -1.19 1.99 -14.48
CA THR A 151 0.02 1.70 -15.24
C THR A 151 1.20 2.44 -14.62
N LYS A 152 2.43 2.07 -15.01
CA LYS A 152 3.71 2.61 -14.52
C LYS A 152 3.92 4.13 -14.64
N ASP A 153 2.97 4.88 -15.20
CA ASP A 153 3.05 6.33 -15.39
C ASP A 153 1.96 7.06 -14.57
N MET A 154 1.18 6.34 -13.76
CA MET A 154 0.04 6.86 -12.99
C MET A 154 0.40 7.15 -11.54
N HIS A 155 1.55 7.79 -11.32
CA HIS A 155 2.04 8.15 -9.99
C HIS A 155 1.55 9.52 -9.54
N VAL A 156 1.39 9.63 -8.23
CA VAL A 156 1.16 10.92 -7.56
C VAL A 156 2.46 11.43 -6.96
N GLY A 157 2.65 12.75 -6.99
CA GLY A 157 3.63 13.45 -6.17
C GLY A 157 2.93 14.49 -5.30
N ILE A 158 3.32 14.56 -4.03
CA ILE A 158 2.99 15.65 -3.12
C ILE A 158 4.27 16.35 -2.68
N GLY A 159 4.12 17.53 -2.10
CA GLY A 159 5.17 18.19 -1.33
C GLY A 159 4.56 18.75 -0.06
N CYS A 160 4.98 18.22 1.08
CA CYS A 160 4.48 18.62 2.38
C CYS A 160 5.51 19.50 3.12
N SER A 161 5.09 20.61 3.72
CA SER A 161 5.97 21.49 4.52
C SER A 161 5.30 22.10 5.75
#